data_AF-A0A6A5HD51-F1
#
_entry.id   AF-A0A6A5HD51-F1
#
_cell.length_a   1.000
_cell.length_b   1.000
_cell.length_c   1.000
_cell.angle_alpha   90.00
_cell.angle_beta   90.00
_cell.angle_gamma   90.00
#
_symmetry.space_group_name_H-M   'P 1'
#
loop_
_entity.id
_entity.type
_entity.pdbx_description
1 polymer ?
#
loop_
_entity_poly.entity_id
_entity_poly.type
_entity_poly.pdbx_seq_one_letter_code
_entity_poly.pdbx_strand_id
1 'polypeptide(L)'
;MDKIPVSKRLEIGSDIPIDFKHPNALKYYVTKYNNGRWITMNDLKSIRNVGWIELKSTIFGCNDVNEFLRYWVNCEEDMLKLLDLNLKEGAFIDVDALTDQLITVRVEGASSPHFFM
;
A
#
# COMPACT_ATOMS: atom_id res chain seq x y z
N MET A 1 21.79 0.64 -14.68
CA MET A 1 20.60 -0.10 -15.16
C MET A 1 19.61 0.93 -15.66
N ASP A 2 19.29 0.83 -16.94
CA ASP A 2 18.60 1.85 -17.71
C ASP A 2 17.30 2.31 -17.07
N LYS A 3 17.25 3.64 -16.92
CA LYS A 3 16.23 4.40 -16.22
C LYS A 3 14.92 4.26 -16.97
N ILE A 4 14.08 3.31 -16.57
CA ILE A 4 12.64 3.46 -16.80
C ILE A 4 12.29 4.82 -16.19
N PRO A 5 11.78 5.78 -16.97
CA PRO A 5 11.45 7.09 -16.44
C PRO A 5 10.51 6.90 -15.27
N VAL A 6 10.84 7.42 -14.08
CA VAL A 6 10.01 7.24 -12.88
C VAL A 6 8.55 7.58 -13.18
N SER A 7 8.27 8.52 -14.09
CA SER A 7 6.94 8.86 -14.65
C SER A 7 6.09 7.75 -15.29
N LYS A 8 6.57 6.50 -15.44
CA LYS A 8 5.82 5.44 -16.15
C LYS A 8 4.82 4.72 -15.24
N ARG A 9 3.82 4.09 -15.88
CA ARG A 9 2.85 3.17 -15.27
C ARG A 9 3.25 1.73 -15.57
N LEU A 10 3.27 0.88 -14.55
CA LEU A 10 3.30 -0.57 -14.66
C LEU A 10 1.96 -1.14 -14.20
N GLU A 11 1.40 -2.05 -14.99
CA GLU A 11 0.21 -2.79 -14.62
C GLU A 11 0.36 -4.26 -14.99
N ILE A 12 0.19 -5.13 -13.99
CA ILE A 12 0.22 -6.58 -14.19
C ILE A 12 -1.10 -7.16 -13.68
N GLY A 13 -1.89 -7.66 -14.63
CA GLY A 13 -3.18 -8.28 -14.38
C GLY A 13 -3.13 -9.78 -14.05
N SER A 14 -1.98 -10.41 -14.24
CA SER A 14 -1.77 -11.85 -14.03
C SER A 14 -1.46 -12.19 -12.58
N ASP A 15 -1.67 -13.44 -12.22
CA ASP A 15 -1.16 -14.00 -10.97
C ASP A 15 0.35 -14.11 -10.99
N ILE A 16 0.98 -13.53 -9.97
CA ILE A 16 2.43 -13.58 -9.76
C ILE A 16 2.69 -14.59 -8.62
N PRO A 17 3.68 -15.50 -8.76
CA PRO A 17 4.04 -16.44 -7.70
C PRO A 17 4.36 -15.73 -6.38
N ILE A 18 3.92 -16.29 -5.25
CA ILE A 18 4.08 -15.68 -3.93
C ILE A 18 5.56 -15.51 -3.50
N ASP A 19 6.44 -16.34 -4.04
CA ASP A 19 7.88 -16.34 -3.81
C ASP A 19 8.65 -15.44 -4.79
N PHE A 20 7.95 -14.79 -5.72
CA PHE A 20 8.55 -13.82 -6.64
C PHE A 20 9.11 -12.61 -5.88
N LYS A 21 10.26 -12.11 -6.35
CA LYS A 21 10.92 -10.91 -5.79
C LYS A 21 11.48 -10.07 -6.90
N HIS A 22 11.24 -8.76 -6.82
CA HIS A 22 11.82 -7.82 -7.77
C HIS A 22 12.13 -6.48 -7.10
N PRO A 23 13.41 -6.02 -7.09
CA PRO A 23 13.83 -4.82 -6.35
C PRO A 23 13.25 -3.51 -6.88
N ASN A 24 12.61 -3.54 -8.06
CA ASN A 24 11.95 -2.37 -8.66
C ASN A 24 10.43 -2.57 -8.80
N ALA A 25 9.84 -3.53 -8.09
CA ALA A 25 8.42 -3.87 -8.15
C ALA A 25 7.49 -2.66 -7.96
N LEU A 26 7.85 -1.76 -7.04
CA LEU A 26 7.04 -0.62 -6.61
C LEU A 26 7.70 0.73 -6.93
N LYS A 27 8.69 0.78 -7.83
CA LYS A 27 9.44 2.01 -8.16
C LYS A 27 8.88 2.82 -9.33
N TYR A 28 7.84 2.30 -10.00
CA TYR A 28 7.14 3.05 -11.04
C TYR A 28 6.22 4.09 -10.40
N TYR A 29 6.08 5.26 -11.02
CA TYR A 29 5.21 6.32 -10.49
C TYR A 29 3.76 5.86 -10.33
N VAL A 30 3.28 4.98 -11.22
CA VAL A 30 2.02 4.26 -11.02
C VAL A 30 2.28 2.77 -11.12
N THR A 31 1.91 2.01 -10.10
CA THR A 31 2.02 0.55 -10.09
C THR A 31 0.68 -0.09 -9.76
N LYS A 32 0.26 -1.06 -10.56
CA LYS A 32 -0.98 -1.80 -10.34
C LYS A 32 -0.74 -3.30 -10.43
N TYR A 33 -1.13 -4.02 -9.38
CA TYR A 33 -1.11 -5.47 -9.33
C TYR A 33 -2.50 -6.01 -9.00
N ASN A 34 -3.04 -6.87 -9.87
CA ASN A 34 -4.21 -7.66 -9.51
C ASN A 34 -3.86 -8.64 -8.37
N ASN A 35 -2.66 -9.22 -8.40
CA ASN A 35 -2.12 -10.08 -7.36
C ASN A 35 -0.87 -9.49 -6.73
N GLY A 36 -1.02 -8.92 -5.52
CA GLY A 36 0.05 -8.33 -4.72
C GLY A 36 0.48 -9.20 -3.54
N ARG A 37 0.13 -10.50 -3.49
CA ARG A 37 0.44 -11.38 -2.35
C ARG A 37 1.94 -11.65 -2.14
N TRP A 38 2.74 -11.41 -3.16
CA TRP A 38 4.20 -11.51 -3.12
C TRP A 38 4.90 -10.23 -2.61
N ILE A 39 4.15 -9.12 -2.46
CA ILE A 39 4.67 -7.87 -1.92
C ILE A 39 4.86 -8.02 -0.41
N THR A 40 6.06 -7.72 0.08
CA THR A 40 6.39 -7.79 1.50
C THR A 40 6.28 -6.43 2.18
N MET A 41 6.25 -6.43 3.52
CA MET A 41 6.32 -5.19 4.31
C MET A 41 7.58 -4.37 3.99
N ASN A 42 8.70 -5.05 3.73
CA ASN A 42 9.95 -4.37 3.36
C ASN A 42 9.84 -3.69 2.00
N ASP A 43 9.14 -4.30 1.04
CA ASP A 43 8.89 -3.67 -0.26
C ASP A 43 8.06 -2.39 -0.09
N LEU A 44 7.01 -2.43 0.72
CA LEU A 44 6.20 -1.24 1.04
C LEU A 44 7.04 -0.14 1.72
N LYS A 45 7.82 -0.49 2.75
CA LYS A 45 8.67 0.49 3.45
C LYS A 45 9.78 1.08 2.57
N SER A 46 10.15 0.40 1.47
CA SER A 46 11.15 0.87 0.51
C SER A 46 10.63 1.90 -0.50
N ILE A 47 9.31 2.12 -0.57
CA ILE A 47 8.69 3.04 -1.51
C ILE A 47 9.19 4.47 -1.27
N ARG A 48 9.63 5.15 -2.33
CA ARG A 48 10.03 6.57 -2.31
C ARG A 48 9.60 7.26 -3.59
N ASN A 49 9.04 8.47 -3.46
CA ASN A 49 8.65 9.37 -4.55
C ASN A 49 7.69 8.75 -5.59
N VAL A 50 6.72 7.96 -5.14
CA VAL A 50 5.73 7.28 -6.01
C VAL A 50 4.42 8.05 -6.08
N GLY A 51 3.72 7.98 -7.22
CA GLY A 51 2.39 8.57 -7.38
C GLY A 51 1.32 7.70 -6.77
N TRP A 52 1.09 6.53 -7.36
CA TRP A 52 -0.03 5.65 -6.99
C TRP A 52 0.39 4.18 -7.00
N ILE A 53 0.06 3.46 -5.93
CA ILE A 53 0.13 2.00 -5.89
C ILE A 53 -1.28 1.43 -5.67
N GLU A 54 -1.67 0.46 -6.50
CA GLU A 54 -2.90 -0.33 -6.37
C GLU A 54 -2.55 -1.81 -6.20
N LEU A 55 -2.93 -2.41 -5.07
CA LEU A 55 -2.74 -3.83 -4.76
C LEU A 55 -4.11 -4.48 -4.48
N LYS A 56 -4.71 -5.10 -5.50
CA LYS A 56 -6.08 -5.66 -5.37
C LYS A 56 -6.17 -6.90 -4.49
N SER A 57 -5.05 -7.52 -4.15
CA SER A 57 -4.97 -8.58 -3.16
C SER A 57 -3.60 -8.56 -2.49
N THR A 58 -3.58 -8.79 -1.18
CA THR A 58 -2.36 -8.80 -0.38
C THR A 58 -2.37 -9.95 0.62
N ILE A 59 -1.30 -10.07 1.40
CA ILE A 59 -1.23 -10.94 2.58
C ILE A 59 -1.49 -10.19 3.90
N PHE A 60 -1.72 -8.89 3.82
CA PHE A 60 -1.75 -7.99 4.99
C PHE A 60 -3.11 -8.01 5.67
N GLY A 61 -3.12 -8.13 7.00
CA GLY A 61 -4.27 -7.81 7.85
C GLY A 61 -4.23 -6.37 8.35
N CYS A 62 -5.21 -6.02 9.20
CA CYS A 62 -5.31 -4.69 9.80
C CYS A 62 -4.03 -4.25 10.52
N ASN A 63 -3.43 -5.13 11.33
CA ASN A 63 -2.21 -4.81 12.09
C ASN A 63 -1.00 -4.55 11.17
N ASP A 64 -0.86 -5.31 10.08
CA ASP A 64 0.23 -5.10 9.12
C ASP A 64 0.05 -3.74 8.42
N VAL A 65 -1.18 -3.41 8.02
CA VAL A 65 -1.49 -2.11 7.41
C VAL A 65 -1.25 -0.98 8.40
N ASN A 66 -1.66 -1.12 9.66
CA ASN A 66 -1.36 -0.13 10.70
C ASN A 66 0.15 0.06 10.90
N GLU A 67 0.93 -1.02 10.92
CA GLU A 67 2.39 -0.94 11.00
C GLU A 67 2.97 -0.12 9.84
N PHE A 68 2.48 -0.36 8.62
CA PHE A 68 2.90 0.41 7.45
C PHE A 68 2.48 1.88 7.54
N LEU A 69 1.22 2.17 7.92
CA LEU A 69 0.72 3.54 8.04
C LEU A 69 1.52 4.33 9.08
N ARG A 70 1.81 3.73 10.24
CA ARG A 70 2.64 4.34 11.28
C ARG A 70 4.06 4.61 10.79
N TYR A 71 4.64 3.72 9.99
CA TYR A 71 5.93 3.98 9.35
C TYR A 71 5.83 5.15 8.36
N TRP A 72 4.81 5.16 7.51
CA TRP A 72 4.63 6.16 6.45
C TRP A 72 4.43 7.56 7.02
N VAL A 73 3.53 7.76 8.00
CA VAL A 73 3.27 9.10 8.59
C VAL A 73 4.47 9.68 9.33
N ASN A 74 5.42 8.84 9.77
CA ASN A 74 6.64 9.26 10.45
C ASN A 74 7.87 9.26 9.53
N CYS A 75 7.71 8.97 8.22
CA CYS A 75 8.82 8.96 7.29
C CYS A 75 9.21 10.40 6.91
N GLU A 76 10.49 10.75 7.04
CA GLU A 76 11.00 12.08 6.65
C GLU A 76 10.99 12.29 5.12
N GLU A 77 10.94 11.20 4.35
CA GLU A 77 10.93 11.24 2.89
C GLU A 77 9.52 11.01 2.34
N ASP A 78 9.20 11.71 1.24
CA ASP A 78 7.98 11.47 0.48
C ASP A 78 7.95 10.02 -0.04
N MET A 79 7.04 9.21 0.50
CA MET A 79 6.88 7.82 0.06
C MET A 79 5.98 7.72 -1.18
N LEU A 80 4.68 8.02 -1.03
CA LEU A 80 3.70 7.92 -2.12
C LEU A 80 2.56 8.93 -1.98
N LYS A 81 1.86 9.25 -3.07
CA LYS A 81 0.67 10.15 -3.04
C LYS A 81 -0.64 9.42 -2.79
N LEU A 82 -0.78 8.19 -3.27
CA LEU A 82 -2.00 7.40 -3.12
C LEU A 82 -1.68 5.92 -2.98
N LEU A 83 -2.24 5.29 -1.95
CA LEU A 83 -2.23 3.85 -1.75
C LEU A 83 -3.66 3.32 -1.82
N ASP A 84 -3.89 2.39 -2.73
CA ASP A 84 -5.09 1.58 -2.80
C ASP A 84 -4.68 0.12 -2.56
N LEU A 85 -5.20 -0.51 -1.52
CA LEU A 85 -4.89 -1.90 -1.20
C LEU A 85 -6.10 -2.61 -0.60
N ASN A 86 -6.30 -3.86 -0.98
CA ASN A 86 -7.19 -4.77 -0.29
C ASN A 86 -6.42 -5.57 0.76
N LEU A 87 -7.05 -5.79 1.91
CA LEU A 87 -6.55 -6.73 2.91
C LEU A 87 -6.50 -8.16 2.35
N LYS A 88 -5.83 -9.05 3.08
CA LYS A 88 -5.86 -10.48 2.79
C LYS A 88 -7.30 -10.99 2.70
N GLU A 89 -7.50 -11.94 1.80
CA GLU A 89 -8.81 -12.55 1.56
C GLU A 89 -9.39 -13.13 2.87
N GLY A 90 -10.66 -12.83 3.13
CA GLY A 90 -11.34 -13.25 4.37
C GLY A 90 -10.98 -12.42 5.61
N ALA A 91 -10.18 -11.35 5.50
CA ALA A 91 -9.95 -10.45 6.63
C ALA A 91 -11.24 -9.66 6.97
N PHE A 92 -11.56 -9.62 8.26
CA PHE A 92 -12.52 -8.67 8.79
C PHE A 92 -11.84 -7.32 9.01
N ILE A 93 -12.54 -6.24 8.68
CA ILE A 93 -12.06 -4.89 8.93
C ILE A 93 -12.25 -4.59 10.41
N ASP A 94 -11.14 -4.58 11.14
CA ASP A 94 -11.04 -4.03 12.48
C ASP A 94 -10.48 -2.61 12.37
N VAL A 95 -11.36 -1.62 12.54
CA VAL A 95 -11.02 -0.19 12.42
C VAL A 95 -10.11 0.25 13.56
N ASP A 96 -10.31 -0.29 14.77
CA ASP A 96 -9.50 0.06 15.93
C ASP A 96 -8.06 -0.43 15.73
N ALA A 97 -7.90 -1.67 15.25
CA ALA A 97 -6.59 -2.20 14.88
C ALA A 97 -5.92 -1.43 13.73
N LEU A 98 -6.69 -1.01 12.72
CA LEU A 98 -6.16 -0.21 11.60
C LEU A 98 -5.69 1.18 12.04
N THR A 99 -6.37 1.78 13.01
CA THR A 99 -6.17 3.19 13.40
C THR A 99 -5.39 3.37 14.69
N ASP A 100 -4.97 2.27 15.34
CA ASP A 100 -4.22 2.33 16.58
C ASP A 100 -3.00 3.25 16.45
N GLN A 101 -2.87 4.17 17.41
CA GLN A 101 -1.79 5.16 17.47
C GLN A 101 -1.68 6.10 16.25
N LEU A 102 -2.72 6.21 15.43
CA LEU A 102 -2.84 7.18 14.35
C LEU A 102 -3.84 8.28 14.72
N ILE A 103 -3.59 9.50 14.24
CA ILE A 103 -4.57 10.58 14.33
C ILE A 103 -5.61 10.34 13.24
N THR A 104 -6.88 10.24 13.63
CA THR A 104 -7.99 10.04 12.69
C THR A 104 -9.04 11.12 12.85
N VAL A 105 -9.70 11.45 11.74
CA VAL A 105 -10.90 12.29 11.75
C VAL A 105 -12.10 11.43 11.42
N ARG A 106 -13.10 11.52 12.30
CA ARG A 106 -14.40 10.89 12.09
C ARG A 106 -15.38 11.95 11.61
N VAL A 107 -15.99 11.74 10.45
CA VAL A 107 -17.05 12.62 9.92
C VAL A 107 -18.36 11.87 9.98
N GLU A 108 -19.25 12.32 10.86
CA GLU A 108 -20.60 11.76 10.96
C GLU A 108 -21.42 12.08 9.70
N GLY A 109 -22.18 11.09 9.21
CA GLY A 109 -23.02 11.23 8.01
C GLY A 109 -22.30 11.02 6.66
N ALA A 110 -20.99 10.80 6.65
CA ALA A 110 -20.27 10.38 5.45
C ALA A 110 -20.54 8.90 5.12
N SER A 111 -20.53 8.56 3.82
CA SER A 111 -20.62 7.15 3.37
C SER A 111 -19.42 6.31 3.82
N SER A 112 -18.29 6.96 4.13
CA SER A 112 -17.12 6.37 4.77
C SER A 112 -16.69 7.29 5.92
N PRO A 113 -16.99 6.95 7.19
CA PRO A 113 -16.92 7.90 8.29
C PRO A 113 -15.49 8.11 8.83
N HIS A 114 -14.50 7.31 8.43
CA HIS A 114 -13.13 7.37 8.94
C HIS A 114 -12.18 7.93 7.88
N PHE A 115 -11.53 9.05 8.19
CA PHE A 115 -10.50 9.69 7.38
C PHE A 115 -9.17 9.65 8.15
N PHE A 116 -8.10 9.29 7.45
CA PHE A 116 -6.73 9.30 7.97
C PHE A 116 -6.09 10.65 7.59
N MET A 117 -5.42 11.32 8.53
CA MET A 117 -4.70 12.57 8.30
C MET A 117 -3.24 12.44 8.69
#